data_AF-A0A9E7GR42-F1
#
_entry.id   AF-A0A9E7GR42-F1
#
_cell.length_a   1.000
_cell.length_b   1.000
_cell.length_c   1.000
_cell.angle_alpha   90.00
_cell.angle_beta   90.00
_cell.angle_gamma   90.00
#
_symmetry.space_group_name_H-M   'P 1'
#
loop_
_entity.id
_entity.type
_entity.pdbx_description
1 polymer ?
#
loop_
_entity_poly.entity_id
_entity_poly.type
_entity_poly.pdbx_seq_one_letter_code
_entity_poly.pdbx_strand_id
1 'polypeptide(L)'
;MAGVSFLSTLPSLRLRPHSPQSSLAFAAPEISSGVVCCYRRAEDAGEADERCVYHRRDVLRCVGAVVGMGHPDLVPSILTLALNDAMTYDKATKSGGPNGSIRLSAELGRPENSGLSAALDLLVEAKKGIDTYSKGGPISFADLIQYAAQAAIKKTFLDSAIQKCGGKEDKGTLLYTAYGSNGQWGLFDKQFGRKDAEAPDPEGRIPQWNKASVQEMKAKFTTIGLGPRQLAVMSAFLGPDQLATENLLSSDPEVRPWVEKYQRSRETISQTDYEVDLITTLTKLSSLGQKIDYEAYTYPVKKIELKA
;
A
#
# COMPACT_ATOMS: atom_id res chain seq x y z
N MET A 1 -11.35 4.67 84.81
CA MET A 1 -10.98 5.56 83.69
C MET A 1 -11.26 4.76 82.41
N ALA A 2 -12.44 4.73 81.80
CA ALA A 2 -13.30 5.80 81.26
C ALA A 2 -12.63 6.62 80.14
N GLY A 3 -13.16 6.45 78.92
CA GLY A 3 -13.01 7.37 77.77
C GLY A 3 -12.15 6.83 76.62
N VAL A 4 -12.47 7.01 75.33
CA VAL A 4 -13.58 7.71 74.66
C VAL A 4 -13.66 7.14 73.23
N SER A 5 -14.86 6.82 72.74
CA SER A 5 -15.17 6.60 71.32
C SER A 5 -15.20 7.92 70.57
N PHE A 6 -14.58 8.00 69.39
CA PHE A 6 -14.82 9.08 68.42
C PHE A 6 -15.50 8.52 67.17
N LEU A 7 -16.79 8.84 67.04
CA LEU A 7 -17.56 8.83 65.81
C LEU A 7 -17.19 10.08 65.00
N SER A 8 -16.93 9.92 63.70
CA SER A 8 -16.87 11.04 62.75
C SER A 8 -17.46 10.63 61.41
N THR A 9 -18.76 10.89 61.28
CA THR A 9 -19.53 11.32 60.10
C THR A 9 -18.86 11.28 58.71
N LEU A 10 -19.33 10.38 57.86
CA LEU A 10 -19.27 10.47 56.40
C LEU A 10 -20.53 11.18 55.86
N PRO A 11 -20.43 12.13 54.93
CA PRO A 11 -21.61 12.68 54.25
C PRO A 11 -22.11 11.71 53.17
N SER A 12 -23.36 11.29 53.29
CA SER A 12 -24.10 10.54 52.26
C SER A 12 -24.35 11.43 51.04
N LEU A 13 -23.56 11.26 49.97
CA LEU A 13 -23.88 11.82 48.66
C LEU A 13 -25.00 10.99 48.02
N ARG A 14 -26.19 11.59 47.94
CA ARG A 14 -27.35 11.04 47.23
C ARG A 14 -27.07 10.99 45.73
N LEU A 15 -27.03 9.79 45.17
CA LEU A 15 -27.04 9.53 43.72
C LEU A 15 -28.36 10.05 43.12
N ARG A 16 -28.26 10.93 42.12
CA ARG A 16 -29.39 11.27 41.23
C ARG A 16 -29.56 10.14 40.21
N PRO A 17 -30.80 9.74 39.87
CA PRO A 17 -31.03 8.76 38.82
C PRO A 17 -30.79 9.41 37.45
N HIS A 18 -29.82 8.87 36.70
CA HIS A 18 -29.70 9.13 35.28
C HIS A 18 -30.70 8.28 34.51
N SER A 19 -31.43 8.93 33.61
CA SER A 19 -32.39 8.38 32.66
C SER A 19 -31.77 7.35 31.71
N PRO A 20 -32.51 6.31 31.27
CA PRO A 20 -32.01 5.34 30.31
C PRO A 20 -31.99 5.96 28.90
N GLN A 21 -30.80 6.11 28.32
CA GLN A 21 -30.66 6.37 26.88
C GLN A 21 -30.74 5.05 26.12
N SER A 22 -31.52 5.07 25.03
CA SER A 22 -31.85 3.92 24.19
C SER A 22 -30.61 3.22 23.63
N SER A 23 -30.57 1.90 23.77
CA SER A 23 -29.68 1.01 23.04
C SER A 23 -29.97 1.09 21.53
N LEU A 24 -29.06 1.70 20.77
CA LEU A 24 -29.00 1.48 19.33
C LEU A 24 -28.28 0.15 19.09
N ALA A 25 -29.06 -0.91 18.85
CA ALA A 25 -28.55 -2.15 18.30
C ALA A 25 -28.11 -1.88 16.85
N PHE A 26 -26.80 -1.87 16.60
CA PHE A 26 -26.28 -1.91 15.23
C PHE A 26 -26.33 -3.35 14.75
N ALA A 27 -27.25 -3.63 13.82
CA ALA A 27 -27.27 -4.88 13.07
C ALA A 27 -26.00 -4.98 12.21
N ALA A 28 -25.34 -6.14 12.24
CA ALA A 28 -24.22 -6.47 11.36
C ALA A 28 -24.71 -6.54 9.90
N PRO A 29 -24.00 -5.99 8.91
CA PRO A 29 -24.38 -6.19 7.51
C PRO A 29 -23.85 -7.54 7.03
N GLU A 30 -24.76 -8.34 6.47
CA GLU A 30 -24.43 -9.52 5.66
C GLU A 30 -23.70 -9.12 4.38
N ILE A 31 -22.63 -9.84 4.05
CA ILE A 31 -21.81 -9.63 2.86
C ILE A 31 -22.48 -10.33 1.67
N SER A 32 -23.07 -9.55 0.76
CA SER A 32 -23.52 -10.01 -0.55
C SER A 32 -22.47 -9.70 -1.61
N SER A 33 -22.13 -10.71 -2.41
CA SER A 33 -21.25 -10.63 -3.57
C SER A 33 -21.80 -9.67 -4.63
N GLY A 34 -20.97 -8.72 -5.11
CA GLY A 34 -21.19 -8.03 -6.37
C GLY A 34 -21.11 -6.50 -6.31
N VAL A 35 -20.21 -5.95 -7.13
CA VAL A 35 -20.01 -4.52 -7.46
C VAL A 35 -19.32 -3.68 -6.37
N VAL A 36 -18.00 -3.51 -6.53
CA VAL A 36 -17.19 -2.55 -5.76
C VAL A 36 -17.56 -1.14 -6.21
N CYS A 37 -18.65 -0.62 -5.66
CA CYS A 37 -18.99 0.79 -5.71
C CYS A 37 -18.35 1.45 -4.47
N CYS A 38 -17.36 2.31 -4.68
CA CYS A 38 -16.80 3.13 -3.61
C CYS A 38 -17.94 3.97 -2.99
N TYR A 39 -18.44 3.52 -1.83
CA TYR A 39 -19.48 4.11 -0.99
C TYR A 39 -20.74 4.66 -1.73
N ARG A 40 -21.73 3.79 -1.94
CA ARG A 40 -23.14 4.23 -2.03
C ARG A 40 -23.99 3.37 -1.09
N ARG A 41 -24.56 3.99 -0.04
CA ARG A 41 -25.73 3.45 0.65
C ARG A 41 -26.92 3.68 -0.27
N ALA A 42 -27.54 2.60 -0.75
CA ALA A 42 -28.63 2.66 -1.69
C ALA A 42 -29.97 2.94 -0.97
N GLU A 43 -30.22 4.20 -0.59
CA GLU A 43 -31.59 4.64 -0.23
C GLU A 43 -32.00 6.02 -0.76
N ASP A 44 -31.17 6.71 -1.57
CA ASP A 44 -31.58 7.96 -2.23
C ASP A 44 -31.53 7.82 -3.75
N ALA A 45 -32.65 7.40 -4.32
CA ALA A 45 -32.92 7.54 -5.75
C ALA A 45 -33.48 8.97 -5.99
N GLY A 46 -32.57 9.92 -6.20
CA GLY A 46 -32.92 11.30 -6.56
C GLY A 46 -31.70 12.05 -7.09
N GLU A 47 -31.74 12.37 -8.39
CA GLU A 47 -30.79 13.20 -9.17
C GLU A 47 -29.30 12.82 -9.14
N ALA A 48 -28.65 12.90 -10.31
CA ALA A 48 -27.22 12.65 -10.47
C ALA A 48 -26.42 13.75 -9.73
N ASP A 49 -26.20 13.55 -8.44
CA ASP A 49 -25.48 14.44 -7.55
C ASP A 49 -24.02 14.63 -8.02
N GLU A 50 -23.66 15.89 -8.23
CA GLU A 50 -22.39 16.42 -8.78
C GLU A 50 -21.18 16.21 -7.82
N ARG A 51 -21.22 15.16 -6.99
CA ARG A 51 -20.39 15.00 -5.78
C ARG A 51 -19.32 13.90 -5.87
N CYS A 52 -19.23 13.17 -6.99
CA CYS A 52 -18.05 12.35 -7.29
C CYS A 52 -16.95 13.23 -7.93
N VAL A 53 -16.31 14.06 -7.10
CA VAL A 53 -15.18 14.90 -7.50
C VAL A 53 -13.90 14.18 -7.12
N TYR A 54 -13.24 13.52 -8.08
CA TYR A 54 -11.91 12.95 -7.84
C TYR A 54 -10.84 14.03 -7.99
N HIS A 55 -10.26 14.47 -6.88
CA HIS A 55 -8.99 15.18 -6.88
C HIS A 55 -7.83 14.20 -7.02
N ARG A 56 -6.62 14.70 -7.31
CA ARG A 56 -5.37 13.92 -7.34
C ARG A 56 -5.22 12.95 -6.15
N ARG A 57 -5.74 13.31 -4.98
CA ARG A 57 -5.73 12.50 -3.75
C ARG A 57 -6.79 11.38 -3.72
N ASP A 58 -7.90 11.55 -4.44
CA ASP A 58 -9.01 10.59 -4.41
C ASP A 58 -8.75 9.40 -5.35
N VAL A 59 -7.99 9.62 -6.43
CA VAL A 59 -7.45 8.55 -7.28
C VAL A 59 -6.63 7.56 -6.44
N LEU A 60 -5.81 8.06 -5.52
CA LEU A 60 -4.98 7.23 -4.64
C LEU A 60 -5.83 6.40 -3.66
N ARG A 61 -6.96 6.96 -3.21
CA ARG A 61 -7.89 6.27 -2.30
C ARG A 61 -8.61 5.12 -3.01
N CYS A 62 -8.98 5.29 -4.29
CA CYS A 62 -9.60 4.23 -5.09
C CYS A 62 -8.67 3.03 -5.28
N VAL A 63 -7.40 3.25 -5.60
CA VAL A 63 -6.41 2.16 -5.72
C VAL A 63 -6.30 1.39 -4.41
N GLY A 64 -6.28 2.11 -3.27
CA GLY A 64 -6.32 1.50 -1.93
C GLY A 64 -7.53 0.60 -1.68
N ALA A 65 -8.72 1.02 -2.12
CA ALA A 65 -9.95 0.26 -1.93
C ALA A 65 -10.00 -1.02 -2.79
N VAL A 66 -9.52 -0.96 -4.04
CA VAL A 66 -9.54 -2.11 -4.96
C VAL A 66 -8.45 -3.13 -4.61
N VAL A 67 -7.25 -2.66 -4.29
CA VAL A 67 -6.07 -3.53 -4.05
C VAL A 67 -6.00 -4.02 -2.60
N GLY A 68 -6.36 -3.18 -1.62
CA GLY A 68 -6.10 -3.44 -0.21
C GLY A 68 -7.16 -4.30 0.51
N MET A 69 -8.40 -4.39 0.00
CA MET A 69 -9.51 -4.98 0.77
C MET A 69 -10.25 -6.13 0.08
N GLY A 70 -10.11 -6.32 -1.24
CA GLY A 70 -10.86 -7.34 -1.99
C GLY A 70 -10.12 -8.65 -2.27
N HIS A 71 -8.78 -8.61 -2.36
CA HIS A 71 -7.96 -9.73 -2.86
C HIS A 71 -6.63 -9.88 -2.09
N PRO A 72 -6.67 -10.32 -0.82
CA PRO A 72 -5.46 -10.47 0.00
C PRO A 72 -4.47 -11.49 -0.56
N ASP A 73 -4.96 -12.48 -1.31
CA ASP A 73 -4.18 -13.50 -2.01
C ASP A 73 -3.31 -12.93 -3.14
N LEU A 74 -3.71 -11.81 -3.74
CA LEU A 74 -2.97 -11.16 -4.82
C LEU A 74 -1.91 -10.16 -4.32
N VAL A 75 -1.87 -9.86 -3.02
CA VAL A 75 -0.90 -8.91 -2.43
C VAL A 75 0.55 -9.23 -2.86
N PRO A 76 1.07 -10.46 -2.72
CA PRO A 76 2.43 -10.76 -3.14
C PRO A 76 2.66 -10.58 -4.64
N SER A 77 1.68 -10.94 -5.47
CA SER A 77 1.75 -10.77 -6.93
C SER A 77 1.76 -9.30 -7.31
N ILE A 78 1.00 -8.44 -6.63
CA ILE A 78 1.01 -6.98 -6.85
C ILE A 78 2.36 -6.37 -6.47
N LEU A 79 2.95 -6.80 -5.36
CA LEU A 79 4.29 -6.37 -4.96
C LEU A 79 5.32 -6.80 -6.01
N THR A 80 5.30 -8.08 -6.41
CA THR A 80 6.22 -8.62 -7.42
C THR A 80 6.06 -7.93 -8.77
N LEU A 81 4.83 -7.62 -9.19
CA LEU A 81 4.54 -6.87 -10.41
C LEU A 81 5.22 -5.49 -10.40
N ALA A 82 5.08 -4.74 -9.30
CA ALA A 82 5.71 -3.42 -9.18
C ALA A 82 7.24 -3.49 -9.05
N LEU A 83 7.76 -4.55 -8.42
CA LEU A 83 9.20 -4.82 -8.37
C LEU A 83 9.75 -5.08 -9.77
N ASN A 84 9.13 -5.98 -10.52
CA ASN A 84 9.60 -6.41 -11.82
C ASN A 84 9.57 -5.27 -12.84
N ASP A 85 8.49 -4.49 -12.88
CA ASP A 85 8.39 -3.28 -13.70
C ASP A 85 9.55 -2.31 -13.42
N ALA A 86 9.89 -2.10 -12.14
CA ALA A 86 10.98 -1.19 -11.78
C ALA A 86 12.40 -1.78 -11.99
N MET A 87 12.55 -3.10 -11.86
CA MET A 87 13.84 -3.79 -11.92
C MET A 87 14.41 -3.89 -13.34
N THR A 88 13.65 -3.56 -14.38
CA THR A 88 14.17 -3.45 -15.76
C THR A 88 15.13 -2.26 -15.94
N TYR A 89 15.19 -1.33 -14.97
CA TYR A 89 16.04 -0.15 -15.07
C TYR A 89 17.51 -0.50 -15.26
N ASP A 90 18.14 0.13 -16.25
CA ASP A 90 19.56 0.10 -16.48
C ASP A 90 20.15 1.51 -16.44
N LYS A 91 21.11 1.74 -15.54
CA LYS A 91 21.72 3.05 -15.31
C LYS A 91 22.57 3.52 -16.49
N ALA A 92 23.20 2.59 -17.22
CA ALA A 92 24.10 2.93 -18.32
C ALA A 92 23.33 3.47 -19.53
N THR A 93 22.26 2.76 -19.94
CA THR A 93 21.40 3.16 -21.06
C THR A 93 20.28 4.11 -20.67
N LYS A 94 20.02 4.28 -19.36
CA LYS A 94 18.88 5.04 -18.81
C LYS A 94 17.54 4.56 -19.40
N SER A 95 17.40 3.25 -19.54
CA SER A 95 16.22 2.59 -20.10
C SER A 95 15.58 1.65 -19.07
N GLY A 96 14.31 1.32 -19.26
CA GLY A 96 13.51 0.59 -18.28
C GLY A 96 13.14 1.40 -17.06
N GLY A 97 12.72 0.71 -16.00
CA GLY A 97 12.18 1.30 -14.78
C GLY A 97 10.66 1.25 -14.75
N PRO A 98 10.02 1.81 -13.71
CA PRO A 98 8.59 1.69 -13.45
C PRO A 98 7.79 2.51 -14.46
N ASN A 99 7.62 1.96 -15.65
CA ASN A 99 7.03 2.57 -16.83
C ASN A 99 5.81 1.77 -17.33
N GLY A 100 5.37 0.75 -16.57
CA GLY A 100 4.24 -0.10 -16.91
C GLY A 100 4.46 -1.00 -18.13
N SER A 101 5.69 -1.18 -18.62
CA SER A 101 6.03 -2.07 -19.75
C SER A 101 5.60 -3.51 -19.47
N ILE A 102 5.64 -3.93 -18.20
CA ILE A 102 5.23 -5.26 -17.73
C ILE A 102 3.79 -5.65 -18.12
N ARG A 103 2.92 -4.66 -18.41
CA ARG A 103 1.54 -4.93 -18.86
C ARG A 103 1.48 -5.56 -20.25
N LEU A 104 2.53 -5.42 -21.04
CA LEU A 104 2.59 -5.88 -22.42
C LEU A 104 2.80 -7.39 -22.42
N SER A 105 2.04 -8.11 -23.25
CA SER A 105 2.01 -9.58 -23.26
C SER A 105 3.39 -10.22 -23.48
N ALA A 106 4.24 -9.58 -24.29
CA ALA A 106 5.61 -10.05 -24.53
C ALA A 106 6.51 -9.97 -23.28
N GLU A 107 6.25 -9.04 -22.37
CA GLU A 107 6.97 -8.94 -21.10
C GLU A 107 6.32 -9.80 -20.02
N LEU A 108 4.99 -9.75 -19.91
CA LEU A 108 4.23 -10.54 -18.94
C LEU A 108 4.43 -12.06 -19.15
N GLY A 109 4.63 -12.49 -20.40
CA GLY A 109 4.88 -13.89 -20.75
C GLY A 109 6.27 -14.40 -20.39
N ARG A 110 7.17 -13.56 -19.87
CA ARG A 110 8.53 -13.96 -19.50
C ARG A 110 8.53 -14.80 -18.22
N PRO A 111 9.51 -15.72 -18.06
CA PRO A 111 9.57 -16.61 -16.89
C PRO A 111 9.57 -15.90 -15.53
N GLU A 112 10.23 -14.75 -15.42
CA GLU A 112 10.29 -13.91 -14.22
C GLU A 112 8.95 -13.29 -13.82
N ASN A 113 8.01 -13.17 -14.76
CA ASN A 113 6.69 -12.56 -14.59
C ASN A 113 5.56 -13.61 -14.50
N SER A 114 5.91 -14.89 -14.40
CA SER A 114 4.96 -15.98 -14.27
C SER A 114 4.08 -15.84 -13.03
N GLY A 115 2.76 -15.97 -13.20
CA GLY A 115 1.79 -15.89 -12.10
C GLY A 115 1.32 -14.47 -11.74
N LEU A 116 1.71 -13.45 -12.50
CA LEU A 116 1.33 -12.05 -12.26
C LEU A 116 0.08 -11.60 -13.02
N SER A 117 -0.49 -12.45 -13.89
CA SER A 117 -1.64 -12.09 -14.74
C SER A 117 -2.87 -11.68 -13.92
N ALA A 118 -3.23 -12.44 -12.88
CA ALA A 118 -4.39 -12.11 -12.03
C ALA A 118 -4.23 -10.76 -11.32
N ALA A 119 -3.00 -10.42 -10.89
CA ALA A 119 -2.71 -9.11 -10.31
C ALA A 119 -2.86 -8.01 -11.36
N LEU A 120 -2.36 -8.21 -12.58
CA LEU A 120 -2.52 -7.23 -13.66
C LEU A 120 -4.00 -7.05 -14.05
N ASP A 121 -4.78 -8.14 -14.15
CA ASP A 121 -6.20 -8.10 -14.49
C ASP A 121 -6.98 -7.27 -13.45
N LEU A 122 -6.68 -7.45 -12.17
CA LEU A 122 -7.24 -6.60 -11.10
C LEU A 122 -6.92 -5.12 -11.32
N LEU A 123 -5.69 -4.79 -11.70
CA LEU A 123 -5.30 -3.41 -12.00
C LEU A 123 -6.00 -2.88 -13.26
N VAL A 124 -6.17 -3.69 -14.30
CA VAL A 124 -6.92 -3.30 -15.51
C VAL A 124 -8.36 -2.95 -15.15
N GLU A 125 -9.04 -3.74 -14.31
CA GLU A 125 -10.39 -3.42 -13.84
C GLU A 125 -10.42 -2.16 -12.97
N ALA A 126 -9.45 -2.01 -12.04
CA ALA A 126 -9.31 -0.79 -11.24
C ALA A 126 -9.15 0.46 -12.12
N LYS A 127 -8.34 0.35 -13.18
CA LYS A 127 -8.08 1.41 -14.13
C LYS A 127 -9.36 1.87 -14.84
N LYS A 128 -10.19 0.92 -15.32
CA LYS A 128 -11.47 1.23 -15.98
C LYS A 128 -12.38 2.07 -15.07
N GLY A 129 -12.46 1.68 -13.79
CA GLY A 129 -13.21 2.42 -12.78
C GLY A 129 -12.66 3.84 -12.58
N ILE A 130 -11.35 3.98 -12.36
CA ILE A 130 -10.69 5.27 -12.14
C ILE A 130 -10.84 6.21 -13.34
N ASP A 131 -10.59 5.70 -14.55
CA ASP A 131 -10.63 6.47 -15.79
C ASP A 131 -12.02 7.02 -16.10
N THR A 132 -13.08 6.30 -15.70
CA THR A 132 -14.48 6.72 -15.90
C THR A 132 -14.80 8.02 -15.16
N TYR A 133 -14.20 8.24 -13.99
CA TYR A 133 -14.49 9.39 -13.14
C TYR A 133 -13.38 10.45 -13.11
N SER A 134 -12.23 10.17 -13.71
CA SER A 134 -11.09 11.09 -13.71
C SER A 134 -11.40 12.32 -14.57
N LYS A 135 -11.30 13.50 -13.95
CA LYS A 135 -11.40 14.79 -14.66
C LYS A 135 -10.11 15.18 -15.38
N GLY A 136 -8.98 14.61 -14.96
CA GLY A 136 -7.64 14.93 -15.44
C GLY A 136 -7.12 13.99 -16.53
N GLY A 137 -7.99 13.18 -17.14
CA GLY A 137 -7.60 12.15 -18.10
C GLY A 137 -7.26 10.80 -17.44
N PRO A 138 -6.96 9.77 -18.25
CA PRO A 138 -6.77 8.41 -17.77
C PRO A 138 -5.49 8.28 -16.94
N ILE A 139 -5.51 7.47 -15.89
CA ILE A 139 -4.30 7.15 -15.11
C ILE A 139 -3.34 6.30 -15.96
N SER A 140 -2.03 6.53 -15.87
CA SER A 140 -1.04 5.66 -16.49
C SER A 140 -0.95 4.31 -15.77
N PHE A 141 -0.62 3.24 -16.50
CA PHE A 141 -0.32 1.96 -15.87
C PHE A 141 0.91 2.04 -14.96
N ALA A 142 1.91 2.82 -15.34
CA ALA A 142 3.11 3.08 -14.55
C ALA A 142 2.77 3.63 -13.15
N ASP A 143 1.86 4.60 -13.06
CA ASP A 143 1.40 5.09 -11.75
C ASP A 143 0.53 4.05 -11.03
N LEU A 144 -0.41 3.43 -11.74
CA LEU A 144 -1.34 2.46 -11.14
C LEU A 144 -0.62 1.28 -10.48
N ILE A 145 0.39 0.71 -11.14
CA ILE A 145 1.19 -0.41 -10.62
C ILE A 145 1.91 -0.02 -9.33
N GLN A 146 2.56 1.14 -9.31
CA GLN A 146 3.32 1.58 -8.13
C GLN A 146 2.39 1.94 -6.97
N TYR A 147 1.24 2.56 -7.24
CA TYR A 147 0.24 2.83 -6.20
C TYR A 147 -0.47 1.58 -5.70
N ALA A 148 -0.62 0.55 -6.53
CA ALA A 148 -1.08 -0.75 -6.10
C ALA A 148 -0.10 -1.38 -5.10
N ALA A 149 1.21 -1.28 -5.36
CA ALA A 149 2.22 -1.73 -4.39
C ALA A 149 2.18 -0.93 -3.08
N GLN A 150 1.96 0.40 -3.13
CA GLN A 150 1.74 1.18 -1.92
C GLN A 150 0.52 0.66 -1.13
N ALA A 151 -0.60 0.43 -1.80
CA ALA A 151 -1.82 -0.08 -1.17
C ALA A 151 -1.60 -1.47 -0.54
N ALA A 152 -0.94 -2.36 -1.27
CA ALA A 152 -0.56 -3.69 -0.81
C ALA A 152 0.33 -3.64 0.44
N ILE A 153 1.36 -2.77 0.47
CA ILE A 153 2.20 -2.58 1.67
C ILE A 153 1.39 -2.06 2.85
N LYS A 154 0.57 -1.02 2.64
CA LYS A 154 -0.29 -0.48 3.70
C LYS A 154 -1.19 -1.57 4.30
N LYS A 155 -1.70 -2.48 3.46
CA LYS A 155 -2.44 -3.66 3.92
C LYS A 155 -1.57 -4.60 4.77
N THR A 156 -0.34 -4.91 4.35
CA THR A 156 0.55 -5.76 5.18
C THR A 156 0.86 -5.14 6.55
N PHE A 157 0.99 -3.81 6.64
CA PHE A 157 1.21 -3.12 7.90
C PHE A 157 -0.04 -3.16 8.80
N LEU A 158 -1.22 -2.95 8.21
CA LEU A 158 -2.50 -3.09 8.90
C LEU A 158 -2.69 -4.51 9.43
N ASP A 159 -2.41 -5.53 8.63
CA ASP A 159 -2.53 -6.94 9.02
C ASP A 159 -1.61 -7.28 10.19
N SER A 160 -0.37 -6.77 10.16
CA SER A 160 0.55 -6.91 11.30
C SER A 160 0.00 -6.24 12.57
N ALA A 161 -0.58 -5.05 12.46
CA ALA A 161 -1.19 -4.35 13.60
C ALA A 161 -2.40 -5.12 14.18
N ILE A 162 -3.25 -5.67 13.32
CA ILE A 162 -4.40 -6.51 13.72
C ILE A 162 -3.90 -7.77 14.42
N GLN A 163 -2.90 -8.45 13.84
CA GLN A 163 -2.29 -9.64 14.43
C GLN A 163 -1.69 -9.34 15.81
N LYS A 164 -0.94 -8.25 15.96
CA LYS A 164 -0.37 -7.79 17.25
C LYS A 164 -1.43 -7.44 18.29
N CYS A 165 -2.63 -7.08 17.86
CA CYS A 165 -3.80 -6.86 18.71
C CYS A 165 -4.62 -8.13 18.98
N GLY A 166 -4.09 -9.32 18.64
CA GLY A 166 -4.76 -10.61 18.85
C GLY A 166 -5.94 -10.83 17.91
N GLY A 167 -5.87 -10.31 16.68
CA GLY A 167 -6.92 -10.45 15.66
C GLY A 167 -8.07 -9.47 15.80
N LYS A 168 -8.00 -8.49 16.71
CA LYS A 168 -9.07 -7.51 16.92
C LYS A 168 -8.96 -6.35 15.94
N GLU A 169 -9.79 -6.36 14.90
CA GLU A 169 -9.74 -5.40 13.79
C GLU A 169 -9.81 -3.93 14.24
N ASP A 170 -10.74 -3.57 15.13
CA ASP A 170 -10.87 -2.19 15.62
C ASP A 170 -9.60 -1.68 16.30
N LYS A 171 -8.99 -2.55 17.13
CA LYS A 171 -7.76 -2.21 17.85
C LYS A 171 -6.57 -2.15 16.91
N GLY A 172 -6.47 -3.09 15.96
CA GLY A 172 -5.44 -3.09 14.93
C GLY A 172 -5.52 -1.85 14.04
N THR A 173 -6.72 -1.45 13.63
CA THR A 173 -6.97 -0.25 12.82
C THR A 173 -6.56 1.01 13.58
N LEU A 174 -6.91 1.11 14.87
CA LEU A 174 -6.48 2.23 15.71
C LEU A 174 -4.95 2.27 15.86
N LEU A 175 -4.32 1.11 16.10
CA LEU A 175 -2.87 0.98 16.23
C LEU A 175 -2.15 1.38 14.93
N TYR A 176 -2.61 0.87 13.79
CA TYR A 176 -2.08 1.22 12.48
C TYR A 176 -2.27 2.70 12.15
N THR A 177 -3.41 3.29 12.49
CA THR A 177 -3.66 4.73 12.28
C THR A 177 -2.63 5.58 13.05
N ALA A 178 -2.27 5.16 14.26
CA ALA A 178 -1.29 5.85 15.08
C ALA A 178 0.16 5.64 14.63
N TYR A 179 0.54 4.41 14.24
CA TYR A 179 1.95 4.03 14.06
C TYR A 179 2.34 3.50 12.68
N GLY A 180 1.40 3.37 11.73
CA GLY A 180 1.62 2.81 10.39
C GLY A 180 2.39 3.71 9.42
N SER A 181 3.26 4.58 9.95
CA SER A 181 4.20 5.42 9.21
C SER A 181 3.56 6.25 8.08
N ASN A 182 2.30 6.66 8.23
CA ASN A 182 1.52 7.34 7.18
C ASN A 182 2.22 8.62 6.66
N GLY A 183 2.95 9.34 7.52
CA GLY A 183 3.71 10.53 7.14
C GLY A 183 4.91 10.27 6.22
N GLN A 184 5.46 9.06 6.22
CA GLN A 184 6.64 8.71 5.41
C GLN A 184 6.30 8.60 3.91
N TRP A 185 5.04 8.36 3.56
CA TRP A 185 4.57 8.28 2.18
C TRP A 185 4.59 9.62 1.43
N GLY A 186 4.83 10.74 2.11
CA GLY A 186 4.70 12.07 1.51
C GLY A 186 5.57 12.32 0.27
N LEU A 187 6.77 11.71 0.16
CA LEU A 187 7.58 11.82 -1.06
C LEU A 187 7.07 10.90 -2.18
N PHE A 188 6.70 9.66 -1.83
CA PHE A 188 6.08 8.73 -2.78
C PHE A 188 4.83 9.35 -3.40
N ASP A 189 3.96 9.95 -2.58
CA ASP A 189 2.70 10.55 -3.03
C ASP A 189 2.89 11.77 -3.94
N LYS A 190 4.05 12.44 -3.84
CA LYS A 190 4.43 13.54 -4.74
C LYS A 190 4.95 13.02 -6.08
N GLN A 191 5.53 11.83 -6.11
CA GLN A 191 6.00 11.18 -7.33
C GLN A 191 4.82 10.49 -8.03
N PHE A 192 3.90 11.30 -8.58
CA PHE A 192 2.71 10.85 -9.32
C PHE A 192 2.64 11.59 -10.64
N GLY A 193 2.49 10.86 -11.75
CA GLY A 193 2.65 11.37 -13.11
C GLY A 193 3.76 10.66 -13.88
N ARG A 194 3.86 9.33 -13.75
CA ARG A 194 4.78 8.49 -14.53
C ARG A 194 4.22 8.28 -15.93
N LYS A 195 5.13 8.12 -16.91
CA LYS A 195 4.75 7.87 -18.31
C LYS A 195 4.80 6.37 -18.61
N ASP A 196 3.78 5.92 -19.32
CA ASP A 196 3.71 4.55 -19.83
C ASP A 196 4.71 4.35 -20.97
N ALA A 197 5.42 3.23 -20.93
CA ALA A 197 6.18 2.74 -22.08
C ALA A 197 5.22 2.14 -23.13
N GLU A 198 5.56 2.31 -24.40
CA GLU A 198 4.81 1.77 -25.54
C GLU A 198 5.29 0.37 -25.95
N ALA A 199 6.50 -0.02 -25.54
CA ALA A 199 7.15 -1.28 -25.87
C ALA A 199 7.64 -2.00 -24.60
N PRO A 200 7.79 -3.34 -24.66
CA PRO A 200 8.39 -4.12 -23.58
C PRO A 200 9.79 -3.62 -23.26
N ASP A 201 10.16 -3.63 -21.99
CA ASP A 201 11.53 -3.36 -21.60
C ASP A 201 12.47 -4.51 -22.01
N PRO A 202 13.77 -4.27 -22.18
CA PRO A 202 14.68 -5.30 -22.65
C PRO A 202 14.78 -6.52 -21.73
N GLU A 203 14.86 -7.70 -22.36
CA GLU A 203 14.94 -9.01 -21.70
C GLU A 203 16.23 -9.22 -20.89
N GLY A 204 16.21 -10.21 -19.99
CA GLY A 204 17.40 -10.67 -19.26
C GLY A 204 17.88 -9.73 -18.17
N ARG A 205 17.07 -8.74 -17.79
CA ARG A 205 17.42 -7.75 -16.76
C ARG A 205 16.92 -8.10 -15.36
N ILE A 206 15.99 -9.05 -15.25
CA ILE A 206 15.34 -9.43 -14.00
C ILE A 206 15.65 -10.91 -13.72
N PRO A 207 16.14 -11.26 -12.52
CA PRO A 207 16.30 -12.66 -12.14
C PRO A 207 14.94 -13.29 -11.79
N GLN A 208 14.80 -14.61 -12.00
CA GLN A 208 13.66 -15.35 -11.44
C GLN A 208 13.82 -15.48 -9.92
N TRP A 209 13.15 -14.64 -9.14
CA TRP A 209 13.37 -14.53 -7.68
C TRP A 209 13.26 -15.84 -6.91
N ASN A 210 12.36 -16.75 -7.33
CA ASN A 210 12.18 -18.05 -6.71
C ASN A 210 13.30 -19.07 -6.98
N LYS A 211 14.17 -18.81 -7.96
CA LYS A 211 15.29 -19.69 -8.35
C LYS A 211 16.65 -19.01 -8.22
N ALA A 212 16.66 -17.69 -8.10
CA ALA A 212 17.88 -16.91 -8.04
C ALA A 212 18.63 -17.17 -6.73
N SER A 213 19.96 -17.20 -6.85
CA SER A 213 20.86 -17.17 -5.69
C SER A 213 20.83 -15.79 -5.03
N VAL A 214 21.20 -15.73 -3.74
CA VAL A 214 21.29 -14.45 -3.01
C VAL A 214 22.32 -13.51 -3.67
N GLN A 215 23.36 -14.07 -4.27
CA GLN A 215 24.38 -13.32 -5.01
C GLN A 215 23.79 -12.64 -6.26
N GLU A 216 22.96 -13.34 -7.04
CA GLU A 216 22.26 -12.76 -8.19
C GLU A 216 21.29 -11.66 -7.77
N MET A 217 20.54 -11.88 -6.68
CA MET A 217 19.65 -10.86 -6.12
C MET A 217 20.43 -9.61 -5.67
N LYS A 218 21.52 -9.78 -4.91
CA LYS A 218 22.40 -8.68 -4.49
C LYS A 218 22.99 -7.93 -5.67
N ALA A 219 23.52 -8.66 -6.66
CA ALA A 219 24.08 -8.08 -7.86
C ALA A 219 23.03 -7.22 -8.56
N LYS A 220 21.79 -7.73 -8.69
CA LYS A 220 20.71 -6.98 -9.32
C LYS A 220 20.39 -5.68 -8.59
N PHE A 221 20.18 -5.73 -7.27
CA PHE A 221 19.94 -4.51 -6.48
C PHE A 221 21.10 -3.52 -6.58
N THR A 222 22.34 -4.01 -6.63
CA THR A 222 23.54 -3.17 -6.81
C THR A 222 23.56 -2.48 -8.18
N THR A 223 23.19 -3.18 -9.26
CA THR A 223 23.18 -2.61 -10.62
C THR A 223 22.27 -1.39 -10.78
N ILE A 224 21.16 -1.35 -10.02
CA ILE A 224 20.20 -0.24 -10.03
C ILE A 224 20.49 0.83 -8.97
N GLY A 225 21.65 0.73 -8.28
CA GLY A 225 22.08 1.71 -7.28
C GLY A 225 21.47 1.51 -5.88
N LEU A 226 20.94 0.32 -5.61
CA LEU A 226 20.54 -0.13 -4.27
C LEU A 226 21.62 -1.06 -3.70
N GLY A 227 21.37 -1.72 -2.57
CA GLY A 227 22.34 -2.63 -1.96
C GLY A 227 21.72 -3.67 -1.02
N PRO A 228 22.54 -4.39 -0.24
CA PRO A 228 22.10 -5.48 0.64
C PRO A 228 20.98 -5.09 1.62
N ARG A 229 21.00 -3.84 2.12
CA ARG A 229 19.96 -3.30 2.99
C ARG A 229 18.60 -3.26 2.31
N GLN A 230 18.56 -2.73 1.09
CA GLN A 230 17.32 -2.61 0.31
C GLN A 230 16.80 -3.96 -0.12
N LEU A 231 17.69 -4.90 -0.47
CA LEU A 231 17.32 -6.28 -0.73
C LEU A 231 16.62 -6.91 0.49
N ALA A 232 17.19 -6.75 1.68
CA ALA A 232 16.60 -7.30 2.92
C ALA A 232 15.24 -6.67 3.26
N VAL A 233 15.11 -5.33 3.18
CA VAL A 233 13.86 -4.66 3.56
C VAL A 233 12.71 -4.95 2.58
N MET A 234 13.04 -5.26 1.32
CA MET A 234 12.06 -5.61 0.28
C MET A 234 11.77 -7.11 0.22
N SER A 235 12.05 -7.88 1.28
CA SER A 235 11.85 -9.35 1.28
C SER A 235 10.45 -9.78 0.87
N ALA A 236 9.40 -9.04 1.23
CA ALA A 236 8.01 -9.31 0.83
C ALA A 236 7.72 -9.16 -0.68
N PHE A 237 8.61 -8.54 -1.45
CA PHE A 237 8.46 -8.35 -2.89
C PHE A 237 9.05 -9.50 -3.73
N LEU A 238 9.84 -10.38 -3.11
CA LEU A 238 10.59 -11.43 -3.82
C LEU A 238 9.81 -12.76 -3.91
N GLY A 239 8.68 -12.86 -3.20
CA GLY A 239 7.85 -14.05 -3.20
C GLY A 239 6.69 -13.99 -2.19
N PRO A 240 5.81 -15.00 -2.21
CA PRO A 240 4.61 -15.05 -1.36
C PRO A 240 4.90 -15.34 0.12
N ASP A 241 6.02 -15.99 0.43
CA ASP A 241 6.45 -16.27 1.81
C ASP A 241 7.67 -15.42 2.17
N GLN A 242 7.42 -14.35 2.94
CA GLN A 242 8.46 -13.44 3.40
C GLN A 242 9.48 -14.15 4.31
N LEU A 243 9.04 -15.07 5.16
CA LEU A 243 9.92 -15.74 6.12
C LEU A 243 10.85 -16.72 5.41
N ALA A 244 10.33 -17.51 4.47
CA ALA A 244 11.15 -18.39 3.64
C ALA A 244 12.20 -17.60 2.84
N THR A 245 11.78 -16.46 2.28
CA THR A 245 12.68 -15.53 1.56
C THR A 245 13.78 -15.02 2.49
N GLU A 246 13.44 -14.57 3.70
CA GLU A 246 14.40 -14.05 4.66
C GLU A 246 15.38 -15.11 5.18
N ASN A 247 14.91 -16.35 5.34
CA ASN A 247 15.77 -17.48 5.68
C ASN A 247 16.82 -17.73 4.59
N LEU A 248 16.41 -17.65 3.31
CA LEU A 248 17.34 -17.73 2.18
C LEU A 248 18.33 -16.55 2.19
N LEU A 249 17.84 -15.31 2.31
CA LEU A 249 18.66 -14.10 2.33
C LEU A 249 19.68 -14.09 3.48
N SER A 250 19.32 -14.67 4.62
CA SER A 250 20.20 -14.79 5.79
C SER A 250 21.39 -15.73 5.58
N SER A 251 21.41 -16.52 4.49
CA SER A 251 22.60 -17.31 4.14
C SER A 251 23.79 -16.43 3.75
N ASP A 252 23.56 -15.22 3.21
CA ASP A 252 24.61 -14.29 2.80
C ASP A 252 25.05 -13.37 3.97
N PRO A 253 26.35 -13.34 4.33
CA PRO A 253 26.85 -12.53 5.45
C PRO A 253 26.62 -11.01 5.35
N GLU A 254 26.50 -10.44 4.15
CA GLU A 254 26.27 -9.00 3.99
C GLU A 254 24.78 -8.63 4.11
N VAL A 255 23.89 -9.56 3.80
CA VAL A 255 22.43 -9.36 3.83
C VAL A 255 21.87 -9.72 5.21
N ARG A 256 22.41 -10.76 5.85
CA ARG A 256 21.97 -11.26 7.16
C ARG A 256 21.78 -10.18 8.24
N PRO A 257 22.72 -9.24 8.48
CA PRO A 257 22.55 -8.25 9.54
C PRO A 257 21.34 -7.34 9.32
N TRP A 258 20.98 -7.09 8.06
CA TRP A 258 19.81 -6.29 7.69
C TRP A 258 18.52 -7.08 7.86
N VAL A 259 18.50 -8.36 7.49
CA VAL A 259 17.35 -9.24 7.73
C VAL A 259 17.05 -9.32 9.22
N GLU A 260 18.07 -9.61 10.04
CA GLU A 260 17.92 -9.66 11.50
C GLU A 260 17.46 -8.31 12.09
N LYS A 261 17.96 -7.19 11.56
CA LYS A 261 17.49 -5.85 11.95
C LYS A 261 15.98 -5.71 11.71
N TYR A 262 15.51 -6.06 10.52
CA TYR A 262 14.11 -5.87 10.14
C TYR A 262 13.19 -6.88 10.83
N GLN A 263 13.65 -8.10 11.11
CA GLN A 263 12.94 -9.05 11.98
C GLN A 263 12.74 -8.48 13.39
N ARG A 264 13.82 -8.02 14.04
CA ARG A 264 13.74 -7.34 15.35
C ARG A 264 12.81 -6.14 15.32
N SER A 265 12.82 -5.36 14.23
CA SER A 265 11.88 -4.24 14.07
C SER A 265 10.44 -4.73 14.04
N ARG A 266 10.11 -5.74 13.22
CA ARG A 266 8.75 -6.28 13.10
C ARG A 266 8.21 -6.94 14.37
N GLU A 267 9.09 -7.44 15.23
CA GLU A 267 8.74 -7.93 16.57
C GLU A 267 8.28 -6.81 17.51
N THR A 268 8.73 -5.57 17.32
CA THR A 268 8.20 -4.42 18.08
C THR A 268 6.78 -4.09 17.66
N ILE A 269 6.02 -3.42 18.54
CA ILE A 269 4.63 -3.05 18.25
C ILE A 269 4.53 -2.15 17.01
N SER A 270 5.33 -1.08 16.94
CA SER A 270 5.25 -0.08 15.87
C SER A 270 6.08 -0.41 14.63
N GLN A 271 7.04 -1.34 14.71
CA GLN A 271 7.85 -1.82 13.58
C GLN A 271 8.44 -0.73 12.66
N THR A 272 8.76 0.41 13.26
CA THR A 272 9.00 1.68 12.56
C THR A 272 10.18 1.63 11.61
N ASP A 273 11.30 1.05 12.03
CA ASP A 273 12.50 0.93 11.18
C ASP A 273 12.21 0.14 9.89
N TYR A 274 11.49 -0.98 9.99
CA TYR A 274 11.09 -1.77 8.83
C TYR A 274 10.16 -0.97 7.91
N GLU A 275 9.09 -0.38 8.45
CA GLU A 275 8.13 0.37 7.64
C GLU A 275 8.79 1.57 6.93
N VAL A 276 9.57 2.36 7.66
CA VAL A 276 10.19 3.58 7.12
C VAL A 276 11.24 3.26 6.06
N ASP A 277 12.12 2.27 6.30
CA ASP A 277 13.13 1.89 5.31
C ASP A 277 12.52 1.23 4.07
N LEU A 278 11.42 0.48 4.24
CA LEU A 278 10.68 -0.12 3.12
C LEU A 278 10.06 0.96 2.25
N ILE A 279 9.34 1.92 2.85
CA ILE A 279 8.75 3.06 2.12
C ILE A 279 9.84 3.86 1.41
N THR A 280 10.96 4.12 2.09
CA THR A 280 12.09 4.86 1.52
C THR A 280 12.68 4.13 0.31
N THR A 281 12.77 2.81 0.38
CA THR A 281 13.30 1.99 -0.71
C THR A 281 12.32 1.95 -1.88
N LEU A 282 11.03 1.70 -1.62
CA LEU A 282 9.99 1.73 -2.64
C LEU A 282 9.91 3.09 -3.34
N THR A 283 10.01 4.20 -2.60
CA THR A 283 10.00 5.56 -3.17
C THR A 283 11.15 5.79 -4.15
N LYS A 284 12.34 5.28 -3.85
CA LYS A 284 13.47 5.36 -4.79
C LYS A 284 13.24 4.46 -6.01
N LEU A 285 12.82 3.21 -5.76
CA LEU A 285 12.61 2.22 -6.81
C LEU A 285 11.53 2.68 -7.80
N SER A 286 10.42 3.21 -7.29
CA SER A 286 9.26 3.66 -8.08
C SER A 286 9.53 4.92 -8.91
N SER A 287 10.71 5.52 -8.85
CA SER A 287 11.06 6.71 -9.65
C SER A 287 12.28 6.53 -10.55
N LEU A 288 12.87 5.33 -10.63
CA LEU A 288 14.05 5.05 -11.44
C LEU A 288 13.79 5.31 -12.93
N GLY A 289 14.59 6.16 -13.58
CA GLY A 289 14.45 6.43 -15.03
C GLY A 289 13.23 7.28 -15.43
N GLN A 290 12.26 7.47 -14.54
CA GLN A 290 11.06 8.27 -14.79
C GLN A 290 11.31 9.75 -14.57
N LYS A 291 10.73 10.59 -15.43
CA LYS A 291 10.58 12.03 -15.20
C LYS A 291 9.13 12.28 -14.83
N ILE A 292 8.89 12.58 -13.55
CA ILE A 292 7.55 12.81 -13.03
C ILE A 292 6.99 14.11 -13.62
N ASP A 293 5.83 14.00 -14.27
CA ASP A 293 5.00 15.13 -14.66
C ASP A 293 4.17 15.57 -13.45
N TYR A 294 4.55 16.68 -12.82
CA TYR A 294 3.85 17.15 -11.62
C TYR A 294 2.50 17.79 -11.93
N GLU A 295 2.26 18.15 -13.19
CA GLU A 295 1.01 18.69 -13.71
C GLU A 295 0.07 17.59 -14.25
N ALA A 296 0.52 16.33 -14.26
CA ALA A 296 -0.30 15.19 -14.66
C ALA A 296 -1.61 15.14 -13.88
N TYR A 297 -2.68 14.76 -14.59
CA TYR A 297 -4.03 14.60 -14.05
C TYR A 297 -4.66 15.89 -13.51
N THR A 298 -4.15 17.06 -13.92
CA THR A 298 -4.78 18.35 -13.63
C THR A 298 -5.91 18.66 -14.61
N TYR A 299 -6.84 19.53 -14.21
CA TYR A 299 -7.97 19.97 -15.03
C TYR A 299 -8.29 21.44 -14.74
N PRO A 300 -8.93 22.17 -15.68
CA PRO A 300 -9.28 23.57 -15.47
C PRO A 300 -10.20 23.78 -14.25
N VAL A 301 -9.85 24.74 -13.39
CA VAL A 301 -10.68 25.14 -12.25
C VAL A 301 -11.81 26.05 -12.74
N LYS A 302 -13.07 25.68 -12.50
CA LYS A 302 -14.23 26.57 -12.76
C LYS A 302 -14.08 27.83 -11.89
N LYS A 303 -14.01 29.01 -12.52
CA LYS A 303 -14.02 30.29 -11.80
C LYS A 303 -15.41 30.52 -11.21
N ILE A 304 -15.48 30.84 -9.92
CA ILE A 304 -16.73 31.25 -9.28
C ILE A 304 -16.95 32.72 -9.67
N GLU A 305 -17.98 32.98 -10.48
CA GLU A 305 -18.44 34.34 -10.72
C GLU A 305 -19.22 34.81 -9.48
N LEU A 306 -18.56 35.61 -8.65
CA LEU A 306 -19.24 36.32 -7.56
C LEU A 306 -20.08 37.43 -8.20
N LYS A 307 -21.40 37.29 -8.16
CA LYS A 307 -22.32 38.37 -8.55
C LYS A 307 -22.07 39.56 -7.62
N ALA A 308 -21.70 40.70 -8.21
CA ALA A 308 -21.54 41.97 -7.52
C ALA A 308 -22.89 42.53 -7.04
#